data_AF-A0A519MAV5-F1
#
_entry.id   AF-A0A519MAV5-F1
#
_cell.length_a   1.000
_cell.length_b   1.000
_cell.length_c   1.000
_cell.angle_alpha   90.00
_cell.angle_beta   90.00
_cell.angle_gamma   90.00
#
_symmetry.space_group_name_H-M   'P 1'
#
loop_
_entity.id
_entity.type
_entity.pdbx_description
1 polymer ?
#
loop_
_entity_poly.entity_id
_entity_poly.type
_entity_poly.pdbx_seq_one_letter_code
_entity_poly.pdbx_strand_id
1 'polypeptide(L)' 'MSATTPLLTTPLNALHIELGARMVPFAGYSMPVQYPAGLMA' A
#
# COMPACT_ATOMS: atom_id res chain seq x y z
N MET A 1 -4.09 13.58 19.03
CA MET A 1 -5.14 12.69 18.50
C MET A 1 -4.89 12.53 17.01
N SER A 2 -4.36 11.39 16.58
CA SER A 2 -4.00 11.14 15.18
C SER A 2 -5.27 10.94 14.36
N ALA A 3 -5.63 11.94 13.55
CA ALA A 3 -6.80 11.86 12.67
C ALA A 3 -6.59 10.71 11.67
N THR A 4 -7.43 9.68 11.76
CA THR A 4 -7.48 8.59 10.76
C THR A 4 -8.29 9.09 9.57
N THR A 5 -7.65 9.92 8.74
CA THR A 5 -8.24 10.28 7.45
C THR A 5 -8.29 9.03 6.58
N PRO A 6 -9.45 8.68 5.99
CA PRO A 6 -9.54 7.53 5.09
C PRO A 6 -8.59 7.75 3.90
N LEU A 7 -7.67 6.80 3.70
CA LEU A 7 -6.73 6.83 2.58
C LEU A 7 -7.42 6.39 1.30
N LEU A 8 -7.12 7.07 0.22
CA LEU A 8 -7.54 6.68 -1.12
C LEU A 8 -6.81 5.40 -1.54
N THR A 9 -7.47 4.50 -2.24
CA THR A 9 -6.86 3.26 -2.75
C THR A 9 -6.73 3.32 -4.26
N THR A 10 -5.70 2.68 -4.79
CA THR A 10 -5.52 2.54 -6.23
C THR A 10 -6.31 1.34 -6.75
N PRO A 11 -6.63 1.26 -8.07
CA PRO A 11 -7.32 0.10 -8.64
C PRO A 11 -6.61 -1.24 -8.40
N LEU A 12 -5.28 -1.21 -8.27
CA LEU A 12 -4.44 -2.40 -8.00
C LEU A 12 -4.22 -2.67 -6.50
N ASN A 13 -4.90 -1.95 -5.59
CA ASN A 13 -4.70 -2.14 -4.15
C ASN A 13 -4.93 -3.59 -3.70
N ALA A 14 -5.97 -4.25 -4.23
CA ALA A 14 -6.31 -5.62 -3.89
C ALA A 14 -5.17 -6.57 -4.29
N LEU A 15 -4.64 -6.40 -5.51
CA LEU A 15 -3.49 -7.16 -6.00
C LEU A 15 -2.26 -6.95 -5.11
N HIS A 16 -1.99 -5.72 -4.70
CA HIS A 16 -0.86 -5.45 -3.80
C HIS A 16 -1.01 -6.15 -2.45
N ILE A 17 -2.23 -6.17 -1.89
CA ILE A 17 -2.52 -6.88 -0.64
C ILE A 17 -2.38 -8.40 -0.83
N GLU A 18 -2.91 -8.95 -1.91
CA GLU A 18 -2.80 -10.37 -2.26
C GLU A 18 -1.35 -10.82 -2.44
N LEU A 19 -0.52 -9.96 -3.03
CA LEU A 19 0.92 -10.18 -3.14
C LEU A 19 1.66 -9.99 -1.80
N GLY A 20 0.98 -9.63 -0.72
CA GLY A 20 1.57 -9.43 0.61
C GLY A 20 2.35 -8.12 0.75
N ALA A 21 2.02 -7.10 -0.04
CA ALA A 21 2.72 -5.83 0.01
C ALA A 21 2.51 -5.11 1.35
N ARG A 22 3.57 -4.48 1.86
CA ARG A 22 3.47 -3.57 2.99
C ARG A 22 2.87 -2.25 2.51
N MET A 23 1.67 -1.91 2.98
CA MET A 23 0.99 -0.67 2.62
C MET A 23 1.31 0.46 3.61
N VAL A 24 1.53 1.67 3.09
CA VAL A 24 1.80 2.86 3.89
C VAL A 24 1.00 4.08 3.39
N PRO A 25 0.61 5.00 4.28
CA PRO A 25 0.03 6.27 3.89
C PRO A 25 1.06 7.13 3.14
N PHE A 26 0.79 7.44 1.88
CA PHE A 26 1.62 8.34 1.08
C PHE A 26 0.73 9.26 0.24
N ALA A 27 0.91 10.58 0.38
CA ALA A 27 0.16 11.60 -0.34
C ALA A 27 -1.39 11.42 -0.27
N GLY A 28 -1.91 10.87 0.83
CA GLY A 28 -3.34 10.58 1.00
C GLY A 28 -3.82 9.25 0.39
N TYR A 29 -2.92 8.44 -0.17
CA TYR A 29 -3.19 7.11 -0.71
C TYR A 29 -2.58 6.00 0.14
N SER A 30 -3.16 4.80 0.05
CA SER A 30 -2.56 3.56 0.54
C SER A 30 -1.65 2.98 -0.55
N MET A 31 -0.34 3.13 -0.39
CA MET A 31 0.67 2.77 -1.38
C MET A 31 1.55 1.60 -0.88
N PRO A 32 1.90 0.64 -1.75
CA PRO A 32 2.82 -0.44 -1.41
C PRO A 32 4.26 0.09 -1.33
N VAL A 33 4.96 -0.17 -0.24
CA VAL A 33 6.39 0.18 -0.09
C VAL A 33 7.32 -1.01 -0.33
N GLN A 34 6.85 -2.23 -0.12
CA GLN A 34 7.65 -3.43 -0.23
C GLN A 34 6.78 -4.64 -0.58
N TYR A 35 7.27 -5.52 -1.45
CA TYR A 35 6.67 -6.83 -1.74
C TYR A 35 7.52 -7.97 -1.16
N PRO A 36 6.91 -9.05 -0.66
CA PRO A 36 7.62 -10.22 -0.13
C PRO A 36 8.39 -10.99 -1.21
N ALA A 37 7.94 -10.93 -2.46
CA ALA A 37 8.58 -11.62 -3.59
C ALA A 37 10.01 -11.13 -3.89
N GLY A 38 10.47 -10.06 -3.21
CA GLY A 38 11.78 -9.47 -3.41
C GLY A 38 11.84 -8.64 -4.71
N LEU A 39 12.77 -7.70 -4.76
CA LEU A 39 13.13 -7.03 -6.00
C LEU A 39 13.84 -8.06 -6.89
N MET A 40 13.21 -8.52 -7.96
CA MET A 40 13.95 -9.14 -9.06
C MET A 40 14.66 -8.00 -9.79
N ALA A 41 15.93 -7.78 -9.44
CA ALA A 41 16.84 -6.91 -10.17
C ALA A 41 17.35 -7.60 -11.45
#